data_AF-A0A0B6EQY5-F1
#
_entry.id   AF-A0A0B6EQY5-F1
#
_cell.length_a   1.000
_cell.length_b   1.000
_cell.length_c   1.000
_cell.angle_alpha   90.00
_cell.angle_beta   90.00
_cell.angle_gamma   90.00
#
_symmetry.space_group_name_H-M   'P 1'
#
loop_
_entity.id
_entity.type
_entity.pdbx_description
1 polymer ?
#
loop_
_entity_poly.entity_id
_entity_poly.type
_entity_poly.pdbx_seq_one_letter_code
_entity_poly.pdbx_strand_id
1 'polypeptide(L)'
;MIGTQDRQPGSPRRNNAATCQWCGKEIAQGGRGRPRKFCSASCKQRAYEQRQNVAGTTIPADAVILTPDKADQLRDGLFELRCCAEDVATAASESASAEEMKELCTELVTLARNLEELR
;
A
#
# COMPACT_ATOMS: atom_id res chain seq x y z
N MET A 1 -31.95 27.58 -29.29
CA MET A 1 -31.21 26.31 -29.11
C MET A 1 -30.79 26.24 -27.65
N ILE A 2 -31.59 25.53 -26.85
CA ILE A 2 -31.41 25.39 -25.40
C ILE A 2 -30.51 24.18 -25.19
N GLY A 3 -29.26 24.42 -24.78
CA GLY A 3 -28.32 23.36 -24.41
C GLY A 3 -28.72 22.78 -23.06
N THR A 4 -29.24 21.55 -23.09
CA THR A 4 -29.46 20.70 -21.92
C THR A 4 -28.11 20.37 -21.28
N GLN A 5 -27.83 20.97 -20.12
CA GLN A 5 -26.74 20.54 -19.25
C GLN A 5 -27.16 19.24 -18.55
N ASP A 6 -26.60 18.13 -19.01
CA ASP A 6 -26.66 16.84 -18.33
C ASP A 6 -26.02 16.96 -16.94
N ARG A 7 -26.85 16.82 -15.89
CA ARG A 7 -26.41 16.72 -14.50
C ARG A 7 -25.88 15.31 -14.27
N GLN A 8 -24.57 15.16 -14.09
CA GLN A 8 -23.99 13.91 -13.61
C GLN A 8 -24.46 13.62 -12.17
N PRO A 9 -25.08 12.46 -11.89
CA PRO A 9 -25.43 12.05 -10.53
C PRO A 9 -24.16 11.70 -9.74
N GLY A 10 -24.12 12.19 -8.50
CA GLY A 10 -22.94 12.16 -7.63
C GLY A 10 -22.40 10.76 -7.33
N SER A 11 -21.07 10.65 -7.34
CA SER A 11 -20.31 9.49 -6.90
C SER A 11 -20.65 9.14 -5.44
N PRO A 12 -20.92 7.87 -5.10
CA PRO A 12 -21.17 7.46 -3.72
C PRO A 12 -19.90 7.71 -2.89
N ARG A 13 -20.06 8.37 -1.73
CA ARG A 13 -18.97 8.65 -0.80
C ARG A 13 -18.25 7.34 -0.47
N ARG A 14 -16.99 7.19 -0.95
CA ARG A 14 -16.09 6.12 -0.53
C ARG A 14 -16.13 6.07 1.00
N ASN A 15 -16.68 5.00 1.57
CA ASN A 15 -16.50 4.71 2.98
C ASN A 15 -15.00 4.79 3.24
N ASN A 16 -14.58 5.72 4.09
CA ASN A 16 -13.20 6.15 4.26
C ASN A 16 -12.38 4.99 4.84
N ALA A 17 -11.89 4.09 3.98
CA ALA A 17 -10.95 3.06 4.36
C ALA A 17 -9.66 3.79 4.78
N ALA A 18 -9.46 3.93 6.09
CA ALA A 18 -8.19 4.40 6.60
C ALA A 18 -7.21 3.22 6.64
N THR A 19 -5.92 3.50 6.72
CA THR A 19 -4.88 2.49 6.88
C THR A 19 -4.40 2.43 8.32
N CYS A 20 -3.99 1.24 8.76
CA CYS A 20 -3.39 1.06 10.08
C CYS A 20 -2.06 1.83 10.14
N GLN A 21 -1.90 2.69 11.14
CA GLN A 21 -0.66 3.47 11.31
C GLN A 21 0.57 2.62 11.66
N TRP A 22 0.38 1.34 12.03
CA TRP A 22 1.48 0.41 12.32
C TRP A 22 1.80 -0.56 11.18
N CYS A 23 0.81 -1.12 10.47
CA CYS A 23 1.06 -2.15 9.46
C CYS A 23 0.54 -1.80 8.06
N GLY A 24 -0.01 -0.60 7.85
CA GLY A 24 -0.54 -0.19 6.55
C GLY A 24 -1.85 -0.85 6.13
N LYS A 25 -2.21 -2.02 6.70
CA LYS A 25 -3.45 -2.75 6.37
C LYS A 25 -4.69 -1.86 6.48
N GLU A 26 -5.60 -1.99 5.53
CA GLU A 26 -6.88 -1.29 5.54
C GLU A 26 -7.66 -1.59 6.82
N ILE A 27 -8.25 -0.55 7.39
CA ILE A 27 -9.08 -0.64 8.58
C ILE A 27 -10.46 -0.06 8.30
N ALA A 28 -11.47 -0.91 8.48
CA ALA A 28 -12.86 -0.48 8.49
C ALA A 28 -13.06 0.59 9.57
N GLN A 29 -13.42 1.78 9.13
CA GLN A 29 -13.86 2.84 10.04
C GLN A 29 -15.29 2.56 10.48
N GLY A 30 -15.55 2.75 11.78
CA GLY A 30 -16.92 2.73 12.29
C GLY A 30 -17.70 3.96 11.86
N GLY A 31 -18.98 4.02 12.23
CA GLY A 31 -19.83 5.20 12.05
C GLY A 31 -19.40 6.38 12.95
N ARG A 32 -20.34 6.98 13.68
CA ARG A 32 -20.02 8.09 14.59
C ARG A 32 -19.04 7.66 15.68
N GLY A 33 -17.97 8.42 15.88
CA GLY A 33 -16.98 8.19 16.93
C GLY A 33 -15.56 8.62 16.55
N ARG A 34 -14.60 8.36 17.44
CA ARG A 34 -13.17 8.60 17.17
C ARG A 34 -12.69 7.64 16.07
N PRO A 35 -12.05 8.15 15.00
CA PRO A 35 -11.50 7.29 13.95
C PRO A 35 -10.52 6.26 14.51
N ARG A 36 -10.61 5.03 14.00
CA ARG A 36 -9.66 3.96 14.33
C ARG A 36 -8.33 4.26 13.66
N LYS A 37 -7.23 4.08 14.41
CA LYS A 37 -5.86 4.26 13.90
C LYS A 37 -5.10 2.95 13.71
N PHE A 38 -5.55 1.87 14.34
CA PHE A 38 -4.86 0.57 14.35
C PHE A 38 -5.82 -0.58 14.10
N CYS A 39 -5.36 -1.59 13.36
CA CYS A 39 -6.16 -2.78 13.05
C CYS A 39 -6.35 -3.70 14.25
N SER A 40 -5.38 -3.75 15.18
CA SER A 40 -5.39 -4.62 16.36
C SER A 40 -4.73 -3.97 17.59
N ALA A 41 -4.97 -4.56 18.77
CA ALA A 41 -4.29 -4.18 20.02
C ALA A 41 -2.76 -4.35 19.91
N SER A 42 -2.30 -5.45 19.29
CA SER A 42 -0.87 -5.71 19.08
C SER A 42 -0.20 -4.61 18.23
N CYS A 43 -0.85 -4.16 17.16
CA CYS A 43 -0.35 -3.05 16.34
C CYS A 43 -0.27 -1.73 17.13
N LYS A 44 -1.27 -1.46 17.99
CA LYS A 44 -1.25 -0.29 18.88
C LYS A 44 -0.10 -0.37 19.89
N GLN A 45 0.14 -1.54 20.45
CA GLN A 45 1.20 -1.79 21.44
C GLN A 45 2.59 -1.60 20.83
N ARG A 46 2.85 -2.22 19.68
CA ARG A 46 4.12 -2.04 18.95
C ARG A 46 4.39 -0.58 18.58
N ALA A 47 3.35 0.16 18.16
CA ALA A 47 3.45 1.59 17.88
C ALA A 47 3.82 2.42 19.12
N TYR A 48 3.39 1.99 20.31
CA TYR A 48 3.79 2.63 21.56
C TYR A 48 5.25 2.30 21.90
N GLU A 49 5.63 1.02 21.82
CA GLU A 49 7.00 0.56 22.10
C GLU A 49 8.02 1.23 21.19
N GLN A 50 7.74 1.36 19.89
CA GLN A 50 8.62 2.08 18.97
C GLN A 50 8.85 3.53 19.41
N ARG A 51 7.78 4.26 19.75
CA ARG A 51 7.89 5.65 20.23
C ARG A 51 8.68 5.74 21.52
N GLN A 52 8.51 4.77 22.42
CA GLN A 52 9.23 4.73 23.68
C GLN A 52 10.72 4.41 23.48
N ASN A 53 11.04 3.50 22.55
CA ASN A 53 12.41 3.08 22.28
C ASN A 53 13.28 4.18 21.68
N VAL A 54 12.67 5.11 20.92
CA VAL A 54 13.37 6.26 20.33
C VAL A 54 13.30 7.52 21.20
N ALA A 55 12.57 7.48 22.31
CA ALA A 55 12.44 8.62 23.21
C ALA A 55 13.82 9.01 23.78
N GLY A 56 14.17 10.29 23.66
CA GLY A 56 15.48 10.80 24.09
C GLY A 56 16.60 10.66 23.05
N THR A 57 16.31 10.12 21.86
CA THR A 57 17.22 10.14 20.71
C THR A 57 16.87 11.28 19.74
N THR A 58 17.72 11.51 18.73
CA THR A 58 17.41 12.42 17.62
C THR A 58 16.52 11.78 16.54
N ILE A 59 16.10 10.53 16.72
CA ILE A 59 15.30 9.79 15.74
C ILE A 59 13.83 10.21 15.85
N PRO A 60 13.17 10.58 14.74
CA PRO A 60 11.74 10.91 14.75
C PRO A 60 10.86 9.77 15.28
N ALA A 61 9.81 10.10 16.03
CA ALA A 61 8.90 9.13 16.64
C ALA A 61 8.10 8.30 15.63
N ASP A 62 8.01 8.75 14.38
CA ASP A 62 7.36 8.13 13.24
C ASP A 62 8.34 7.54 12.22
N ALA A 63 9.66 7.61 12.48
CA ALA A 63 10.67 7.03 11.61
C ALA A 63 10.53 5.50 11.53
N VAL A 64 10.58 4.93 10.34
CA VAL A 64 10.60 3.46 10.16
C VAL A 64 12.03 2.98 10.36
N ILE A 65 12.24 2.08 11.33
CA ILE A 65 13.55 1.48 11.61
C ILE A 65 13.54 0.06 11.06
N LEU A 66 14.45 -0.23 10.13
CA LEU A 66 14.65 -1.55 9.54
C LEU A 66 16.04 -2.07 9.91
N THR A 67 16.18 -3.38 10.02
CA THR A 67 17.51 -4.00 10.03
C THR A 67 18.14 -3.85 8.64
N PRO A 68 19.48 -3.86 8.53
CA PRO A 68 20.16 -3.86 7.23
C PRO A 68 19.61 -4.94 6.29
N ASP A 69 19.50 -6.18 6.77
CA ASP A 69 18.98 -7.31 5.98
C ASP A 69 17.55 -7.08 5.46
N LYS A 70 16.66 -6.46 6.27
CA LYS A 70 15.30 -6.10 5.82
C LYS A 70 15.33 -5.00 4.76
N ALA A 71 16.23 -4.04 4.89
CA ALA A 71 16.38 -2.98 3.90
C ALA A 71 16.92 -3.51 2.57
N ASP A 72 17.85 -4.48 2.61
CA ASP A 72 18.36 -5.18 1.42
C ASP A 72 17.25 -6.00 0.75
N GLN A 73 16.50 -6.81 1.51
CA GLN A 73 15.37 -7.58 0.99
C GLN A 73 14.30 -6.68 0.34
N LEU A 74 13.99 -5.54 0.97
CA LEU A 74 13.05 -4.58 0.41
C LEU A 74 13.56 -3.99 -0.91
N ARG A 75 14.85 -3.64 -0.98
CA ARG A 75 15.47 -3.11 -2.21
C ARG A 75 15.45 -4.14 -3.34
N ASP A 76 15.81 -5.38 -3.04
CA ASP A 76 15.87 -6.45 -4.03
C ASP A 76 14.47 -6.77 -4.56
N GLY A 77 13.46 -6.85 -3.69
CA GLY A 77 12.09 -7.04 -4.13
C GLY A 77 11.55 -5.84 -4.92
N LEU A 78 11.88 -4.59 -4.55
CA LEU A 78 11.50 -3.41 -5.34
C LEU A 78 12.15 -3.42 -6.73
N PHE A 79 13.37 -3.93 -6.84
CA PHE A 79 14.03 -4.12 -8.12
C PHE A 79 13.29 -5.16 -8.97
N GLU A 80 12.96 -6.32 -8.39
CA GLU A 80 12.20 -7.39 -9.06
C GLU A 80 10.82 -6.89 -9.53
N LEU A 81 10.10 -6.16 -8.68
CA LEU A 81 8.81 -5.55 -9.02
C LEU A 81 8.91 -4.60 -10.22
N ARG A 82 9.96 -3.76 -10.24
CA ARG A 82 10.21 -2.84 -11.35
C ARG A 82 10.49 -3.60 -12.64
N CYS A 83 11.33 -4.62 -12.60
CA CYS A 83 11.64 -5.44 -13.79
C CYS A 83 10.37 -6.11 -14.33
N CYS A 84 9.56 -6.72 -13.46
CA CYS A 84 8.29 -7.32 -13.88
C CYS A 84 7.33 -6.28 -14.52
N ALA A 85 7.33 -5.04 -14.02
CA ALA A 85 6.55 -3.96 -14.65
C ALA A 85 7.12 -3.53 -16.02
N GLU A 86 8.44 -3.54 -16.18
CA GLU A 86 9.12 -3.29 -17.45
C GLU A 86 8.81 -4.42 -18.47
N ASP A 87 8.71 -5.67 -18.02
CA ASP A 87 8.31 -6.82 -18.84
C ASP A 87 6.87 -6.67 -19.35
N VAL A 88 5.94 -6.25 -18.48
CA VAL A 88 4.55 -5.92 -18.88
C VAL A 88 4.53 -4.81 -19.95
N ALA A 89 5.35 -3.77 -19.78
CA ALA A 89 5.42 -2.68 -20.76
C ALA A 89 5.99 -3.16 -22.10
N THR A 90 7.00 -4.03 -22.08
CA THR A 90 7.61 -4.64 -23.27
C THR A 90 6.60 -5.51 -24.00
N ALA A 91 5.94 -6.44 -23.29
CA ALA A 91 4.90 -7.31 -23.84
C ALA A 91 3.75 -6.50 -24.48
N ALA A 92 3.33 -5.40 -23.83
CA ALA A 92 2.34 -4.50 -24.39
C ALA A 92 2.81 -3.82 -25.69
N SER A 93 4.09 -3.42 -25.76
CA SER A 93 4.67 -2.79 -26.96
C SER A 93 4.82 -3.76 -28.13
N GLU A 94 5.05 -5.04 -27.84
CA GLU A 94 5.20 -6.10 -28.82
C GLU A 94 3.86 -6.76 -29.21
N SER A 95 2.74 -6.21 -28.72
CA SER A 95 1.38 -6.74 -28.95
C SER A 95 1.23 -8.20 -28.52
N ALA A 96 1.78 -8.54 -27.36
CA ALA A 96 1.63 -9.84 -26.72
C ALA A 96 0.17 -10.27 -26.59
N SER A 97 -0.04 -11.59 -26.48
CA SER A 97 -1.39 -12.14 -26.35
C SER A 97 -2.07 -11.71 -25.05
N ALA A 98 -3.40 -11.71 -25.03
CA ALA A 98 -4.15 -11.39 -23.82
C ALA A 98 -3.85 -12.35 -22.65
N GLU A 99 -3.51 -13.61 -22.94
CA GLU A 99 -3.16 -14.58 -21.90
C GLU A 99 -1.78 -14.30 -21.30
N GLU A 100 -0.78 -14.02 -22.15
CA GLU A 100 0.55 -13.62 -21.72
C GLU A 100 0.52 -12.32 -20.88
N MET A 101 -0.25 -11.32 -21.33
CA MET A 101 -0.45 -10.09 -20.56
C MET A 101 -1.07 -10.37 -19.18
N LYS A 102 -2.01 -11.31 -19.10
CA LYS A 102 -2.67 -11.68 -17.84
C LYS A 102 -1.70 -12.41 -16.91
N GLU A 103 -0.84 -13.27 -17.42
CA GLU A 103 0.21 -13.94 -16.65
C GLU A 103 1.19 -12.93 -16.05
N LEU A 104 1.75 -12.04 -16.87
CA LEU A 104 2.68 -11.00 -16.41
C LEU A 104 2.05 -10.05 -15.39
N CYS A 105 0.79 -9.63 -15.61
CA CYS A 105 0.08 -8.80 -14.63
C CYS A 105 -0.17 -9.54 -13.31
N THR A 106 -0.43 -10.85 -13.36
CA THR A 106 -0.64 -11.67 -12.17
C THR A 106 0.65 -11.80 -11.36
N GLU A 107 1.78 -12.01 -12.02
CA GLU A 107 3.10 -12.04 -11.40
C GLU A 107 3.44 -10.70 -10.76
N LEU A 108 3.25 -9.59 -11.49
CA LEU A 108 3.49 -8.24 -10.99
C LEU A 108 2.69 -7.94 -9.71
N VAL A 109 1.40 -8.27 -9.70
CA VAL A 109 0.54 -8.08 -8.52
C VAL A 109 0.98 -8.98 -7.36
N THR A 110 1.47 -10.18 -7.65
CA THR A 110 1.97 -11.12 -6.63
C THR A 110 3.23 -10.57 -5.97
N LEU A 111 4.20 -10.07 -6.75
CA LEU A 111 5.39 -9.41 -6.23
C LEU A 111 5.05 -8.20 -5.36
N ALA A 112 4.09 -7.37 -5.81
CA ALA A 112 3.65 -6.21 -5.05
C ALA A 112 3.08 -6.60 -3.68
N ARG A 113 2.22 -7.63 -3.63
CA ARG A 113 1.64 -8.13 -2.38
C ARG A 113 2.68 -8.71 -1.43
N ASN A 114 3.66 -9.45 -1.95
CA ASN A 114 4.74 -10.01 -1.13
C ASN A 114 5.57 -8.88 -0.48
N LEU A 115 5.81 -7.78 -1.21
CA LEU A 115 6.50 -6.60 -0.68
C LEU A 115 5.72 -5.85 0.40
N GLU A 116 4.39 -5.83 0.34
CA GLU A 116 3.55 -5.21 1.37
C GLU A 116 3.69 -5.90 2.73
N GLU A 117 4.03 -7.20 2.74
CA GLU A 117 4.20 -7.99 3.96
C GLU A 117 5.56 -7.80 4.65
N LEU A 118 6.55 -7.20 3.97
CA LEU A 118 7.93 -7.04 4.45
C LEU A 118 8.11 -5.97 5.56
N ARG A 119 7.03 -5.34 6.03
CA ARG A 119 7.07 -4.35 7.14
C ARG A 119 7.26 -5.01 8.51
#